data_AF-A0A7W0NYJ8-F1
#
_entry.id   AF-A0A7W0NYJ8-F1
#
_cell.length_a   1.000
_cell.length_b   1.000
_cell.length_c   1.000
_cell.angle_alpha   90.00
_cell.angle_beta   90.00
_cell.angle_gamma   90.00
#
_symmetry.space_group_name_H-M   'P 1'
#
loop_
_entity.id
_entity.type
_entity.pdbx_description
1 polymer ?
#
loop_
_entity_poly.entity_id
_entity_poly.type
_entity_poly.pdbx_seq_one_letter_code
_entity_poly.pdbx_strand_id
1 'polypeptide(L)' 'MTVPARLPCVDCDGTLHLLTVFEEELPVEPGEIIAYRCDSCLERFDIVWD' A
#
# COMPACT_ATOMS: atom_id res chain seq x y z
N MET A 1 -0.85 2.36 14.15
CA MET A 1 -0.24 3.11 13.03
C MET A 1 -1.25 3.17 11.90
N THR A 2 -1.21 4.19 11.03
CA THR A 2 -2.19 4.33 9.94
C THR A 2 -1.55 3.93 8.62
N VAL A 3 -2.28 3.20 7.79
CA VAL A 3 -1.82 2.83 6.45
C VAL A 3 -1.80 4.08 5.56
N PRO A 4 -0.66 4.45 4.97
CA PRO A 4 -0.57 5.64 4.14
C PRO A 4 -1.28 5.41 2.80
N ALA A 5 -2.06 6.39 2.34
CA ALA A 5 -2.72 6.30 1.03
C ALA A 5 -1.73 6.34 -0.15
N ARG A 6 -0.51 6.86 0.08
CA ARG A 6 0.53 7.04 -0.94
C ARG A 6 1.92 6.77 -0.39
N LEU A 7 2.77 6.16 -1.20
CA LEU A 7 4.17 5.82 -0.90
C LEU A 7 5.06 6.05 -2.15
N PRO A 8 6.38 6.25 -2.00
CA PRO A 8 7.29 6.24 -3.15
C PRO A 8 7.45 4.82 -3.72
N CYS A 9 7.48 4.69 -5.04
CA CYS A 9 7.77 3.44 -5.72
C CYS A 9 9.27 3.13 -5.66
N VAL A 10 9.63 1.94 -5.19
CA VAL A 10 11.04 1.53 -5.04
C VAL A 10 11.74 1.25 -6.37
N ASP A 11 10.97 0.98 -7.43
CA ASP A 11 11.51 0.58 -8.73
C ASP A 11 11.67 1.76 -9.71
N CYS A 12 10.86 2.81 -9.59
CA CYS A 12 10.80 3.88 -10.60
C CYS A 12 10.66 5.30 -10.05
N ASP A 13 10.73 5.49 -8.74
CA ASP A 13 10.55 6.76 -8.04
C ASP A 13 9.17 7.45 -8.26
N GLY A 14 8.22 6.76 -8.93
CA GLY A 14 6.83 7.19 -9.09
C GLY A 14 6.01 7.08 -7.80
N THR A 15 4.70 7.29 -7.89
CA THR A 15 3.81 7.22 -6.71
C THR A 15 3.06 5.89 -6.66
N LEU A 16 3.17 5.19 -5.54
CA LEU A 16 2.30 4.07 -5.18
C LEU A 16 0.99 4.59 -4.62
N HIS A 17 -0.12 4.04 -5.13
CA HIS A 17 -1.48 4.33 -4.66
C HIS A 17 -2.06 3.10 -3.98
N LEU A 18 -2.62 3.28 -2.79
CA LEU A 18 -3.27 2.22 -2.03
C LEU A 18 -4.43 1.61 -2.83
N LEU A 19 -4.45 0.28 -2.95
CA LEU A 19 -5.54 -0.50 -3.54
C LEU A 19 -6.41 -1.17 -2.50
N THR A 20 -5.85 -1.56 -1.35
CA THR A 20 -6.62 -2.19 -0.27
C THR A 20 -7.65 -1.22 0.30
N VAL A 21 -8.91 -1.67 0.37
CA VAL A 21 -9.98 -0.97 1.07
C VAL A 21 -10.09 -1.59 2.46
N PHE A 22 -10.01 -0.74 3.49
CA PHE A 22 -10.14 -1.16 4.89
C PHE A 22 -11.55 -0.87 5.40
N GLU A 23 -12.02 -1.69 6.34
CA GLU A 23 -13.20 -1.35 7.13
C GLU A 23 -12.85 -0.22 8.09
N GLU A 24 -13.63 0.87 8.08
CA GLU A 24 -13.29 2.13 8.78
C GLU A 24 -13.07 1.97 10.30
N GLU A 25 -13.65 0.92 10.91
CA GLU A 25 -13.63 0.71 12.36
C GLU A 25 -12.64 -0.38 12.81
N LEU A 26 -12.00 -1.11 11.88
CA LEU A 26 -11.03 -2.16 12.23
C LEU A 26 -9.59 -1.69 12.04
N PRO A 27 -8.72 -1.88 13.04
CA PRO A 27 -7.29 -1.67 12.85
C PRO A 27 -6.71 -2.71 11.88
N VAL A 28 -5.64 -2.34 11.20
CA VAL A 28 -4.82 -3.26 10.40
C VAL A 28 -3.92 -4.03 11.34
N GLU A 29 -3.96 -5.36 11.25
CA GLU A 29 -3.22 -6.25 12.13
C GLU A 29 -1.84 -6.61 11.55
N PRO A 30 -0.82 -6.84 12.39
CA PRO A 30 0.47 -7.33 11.93
C PRO A 30 0.34 -8.64 11.13
N GLY A 31 1.06 -8.73 10.02
CA GLY A 31 1.00 -9.82 9.05
C GLY A 31 0.01 -9.63 7.91
N GLU A 32 -0.87 -8.63 7.97
CA GLU A 32 -1.81 -8.35 6.87
C GLU A 32 -1.09 -7.82 5.62
N ILE A 33 -1.64 -8.14 4.45
CA ILE A 33 -1.10 -7.71 3.16
C ILE A 33 -1.82 -6.45 2.69
N ILE A 34 -1.05 -5.39 2.46
CA ILE A 34 -1.51 -4.12 1.92
C ILE A 34 -1.03 -3.97 0.49
N ALA A 35 -1.96 -3.92 -0.46
CA ALA A 35 -1.68 -3.82 -1.88
C ALA A 35 -1.60 -2.35 -2.31
N TYR A 36 -0.59 -2.04 -3.11
CA TYR A 36 -0.39 -0.77 -3.77
C TYR A 36 -0.14 -0.94 -5.27
N ARG A 37 -0.38 0.10 -6.05
CA ARG A 37 -0.01 0.14 -7.48
C ARG A 37 0.66 1.44 -7.85
N CYS A 38 1.76 1.35 -8.60
CA CYS A 38 2.42 2.52 -9.14
C CYS A 38 1.63 3.12 -10.31
N ASP A 39 1.49 4.44 -10.35
CA ASP A 39 0.90 5.15 -11.49
C ASP A 39 1.83 5.19 -12.72
N SER A 40 3.14 5.08 -12.50
CA SER A 40 4.18 5.30 -13.51
C SER A 40 4.65 4.01 -14.15
N CYS A 41 5.14 3.03 -13.37
CA CYS A 41 5.57 1.73 -13.91
C CYS A 41 4.45 0.68 -13.97
N LEU A 42 3.27 0.98 -13.40
CA LEU A 42 2.09 0.11 -13.36
C LEU A 42 2.24 -1.20 -12.55
N GLU A 43 3.40 -1.42 -11.94
CA GLU A 43 3.71 -2.56 -11.09
C GLU A 43 2.87 -2.55 -9.81
N ARG A 44 2.56 -3.75 -9.31
CA ARG A 44 1.83 -3.96 -8.06
C ARG A 44 2.81 -4.38 -6.95
N PHE A 45 2.60 -3.83 -5.77
CA PHE A 45 3.38 -4.15 -4.58
C PHE A 45 2.46 -4.65 -3.48
N ASP A 46 2.80 -5.80 -2.91
CA ASP A 46 2.13 -6.37 -1.75
C ASP A 46 3.07 -6.21 -0.53
N ILE A 47 2.69 -5.35 0.41
CA ILE A 47 3.49 -5.01 1.60
C ILE A 47 2.89 -5.73 2.81
N VAL A 48 3.72 -6.41 3.58
CA VAL A 48 3.31 -7.00 4.86
C VAL A 48 3.35 -5.90 5.93
N TRP A 49 2.25 -5.76 6.67
CA TRP A 49 2.15 -4.83 7.79
C TRP A 49 2.83 -5.42 9.03
N ASP A 50 3.63 -4.63 9.75
CA ASP A 50 4.31 -5.04 10.99
C ASP A 50 3.66 -4.40 12.24
#